data_AF-A0AAU4W578-F1
#
_entry.id   AF-A0AAU4W578-F1
#
_cell.length_a   1.000
_cell.length_b   1.000
_cell.length_c   1.000
_cell.angle_alpha   90.00
_cell.angle_beta   90.00
_cell.angle_gamma   90.00
#
_symmetry.space_group_name_H-M   'P 1'
#
loop_
_entity.id
_entity.type
_entity.pdbx_description
1 polymer ?
#
loop_
_entity_poly.entity_id
_entity_poly.type
_entity_poly.pdbx_seq_one_letter_code
_entity_poly.pdbx_strand_id
1 'polypeptide(L)'
;MPDIAAVKAALANQRIETPSWGYGNSGTRFKVFAQAGVPRTPREKLDDAAQVHEFTGIAPKVSLHIPWDTVDDYAALAAYAKERNVELGAINSNTFQDDDYKLGSVCHPDPKVRRKAVEHLLECVDIMDATGSKDLKLWFADGTNYPGQDDIVARQDRLAESLATVYERLGDDQRMLLEYKFFEPAFYTTDVPDWGTSYLQCMKLGDKAQVVVDTGHHAPGTNIEYIVALLLREGKLGGFDFNSRFYADDDLMVGSADPFQLFRILHEVAKNGGFDSETNVAFMLDQCHNIEAKIPAVIRSVMNVQEATAKAMLVDLDALRDAQATGDVLVSNAVLMDAYNTDVRPLLAEWREERGMHPNPVAGYAASGWQERIVAERVGGDQAGWGA
;
A
#
# COMPACT_ATOMS: atom_id res chain seq x y z
N MET A 1 -20.74 0.80 26.06
CA MET A 1 -21.11 -0.06 24.92
C MET A 1 -20.56 0.61 23.68
N PRO A 2 -19.81 -0.11 22.83
CA PRO A 2 -19.23 0.47 21.63
C PRO A 2 -20.34 1.01 20.72
N ASP A 3 -20.09 2.17 20.12
CA ASP A 3 -21.02 2.81 19.19
C ASP A 3 -20.96 2.10 17.82
N ILE A 4 -21.82 1.10 17.63
CA ILE A 4 -21.93 0.34 16.38
C ILE A 4 -22.23 1.26 15.18
N ALA A 5 -22.93 2.38 15.39
CA ALA A 5 -23.18 3.33 14.31
C ALA A 5 -21.87 4.02 13.88
N ALA A 6 -21.01 4.39 14.82
CA ALA A 6 -19.67 4.92 14.53
C ALA A 6 -18.79 3.90 13.79
N VAL A 7 -18.84 2.61 14.19
CA VAL A 7 -18.12 1.53 13.48
C VAL A 7 -18.60 1.43 12.03
N LYS A 8 -19.92 1.35 11.81
CA LYS A 8 -20.50 1.28 10.45
C LYS A 8 -20.18 2.52 9.61
N ALA A 9 -20.09 3.70 10.22
CA ALA A 9 -19.70 4.94 9.55
C ALA A 9 -18.23 4.92 9.11
N ALA A 10 -17.32 4.50 9.99
CA ALA A 10 -15.90 4.33 9.65
C ALA A 10 -15.72 3.34 8.49
N LEU A 11 -16.41 2.20 8.53
CA LEU A 11 -16.41 1.21 7.45
C LEU A 11 -16.97 1.77 6.12
N ALA A 12 -17.98 2.64 6.18
CA ALA A 12 -18.55 3.29 5.00
C ALA A 12 -17.60 4.30 4.33
N ASN A 13 -16.71 4.91 5.11
CA ASN A 13 -15.71 5.86 4.62
C ASN A 13 -14.37 5.23 4.30
N GLN A 14 -14.12 3.99 4.75
CA GLN A 14 -12.88 3.27 4.47
C GLN A 14 -12.71 3.05 2.96
N ARG A 15 -11.51 3.35 2.47
CA ARG A 15 -11.11 3.15 1.09
C ARG A 15 -9.76 2.43 1.10
N ILE A 16 -9.66 1.31 0.41
CA ILE A 16 -8.43 0.55 0.24
C ILE A 16 -8.07 0.57 -1.24
N GLU A 17 -6.87 1.01 -1.55
CA GLU A 17 -6.35 1.03 -2.90
C GLU A 17 -5.64 -0.30 -3.19
N THR A 18 -5.93 -0.92 -4.33
CA THR A 18 -5.32 -2.19 -4.72
C THR A 18 -4.18 -1.99 -5.72
N PRO A 19 -3.12 -2.78 -5.65
CA PRO A 19 -1.97 -2.63 -6.54
C PRO A 19 -2.25 -3.30 -7.88
N SER A 20 -2.05 -2.60 -9.00
CA SER A 20 -2.17 -3.18 -10.34
C SER A 20 -1.28 -4.43 -10.52
N TRP A 21 -0.10 -4.45 -9.88
CA TRP A 21 0.85 -5.54 -9.93
C TRP A 21 0.43 -6.77 -9.13
N GLY A 22 -0.44 -6.61 -8.13
CA GLY A 22 -0.99 -7.73 -7.34
C GLY A 22 -1.85 -8.71 -8.15
N TYR A 23 -2.30 -8.30 -9.34
CA TYR A 23 -3.04 -9.15 -10.28
C TYR A 23 -2.14 -9.89 -11.26
N GLY A 24 -0.88 -9.46 -11.43
CA GLY A 24 0.09 -10.08 -12.33
C GLY A 24 0.71 -11.35 -11.77
N ASN A 25 1.44 -12.08 -12.62
CA ASN A 25 2.31 -13.17 -12.19
C ASN A 25 3.47 -12.62 -11.35
N SER A 26 3.50 -12.97 -10.07
CA SER A 26 4.59 -12.65 -9.15
C SER A 26 5.35 -13.93 -8.79
N GLY A 27 6.53 -13.79 -8.20
CA GLY A 27 7.32 -14.93 -7.78
C GLY A 27 8.39 -14.55 -6.78
N THR A 28 9.47 -15.29 -6.80
CA THR A 28 10.69 -14.95 -6.06
C THR A 28 11.84 -14.86 -7.05
N ARG A 29 13.03 -14.45 -6.57
CA ARG A 29 14.28 -14.55 -7.32
C ARG A 29 14.59 -15.94 -7.90
N PHE A 30 13.93 -17.00 -7.42
CA PHE A 30 14.12 -18.36 -7.92
C PHE A 30 13.21 -18.70 -9.09
N LYS A 31 11.94 -18.28 -9.03
CA LYS A 31 10.95 -18.60 -10.06
C LYS A 31 9.68 -17.78 -9.90
N VAL A 32 9.10 -17.44 -11.06
CA VAL A 32 7.71 -17.01 -11.24
C VAL A 32 6.90 -18.20 -11.75
N PHE A 33 5.78 -18.50 -11.09
CA PHE A 33 4.87 -19.58 -11.49
C PHE A 33 3.66 -18.96 -12.19
N ALA A 34 3.62 -19.07 -13.51
CA ALA A 34 2.52 -18.53 -14.31
C ALA A 34 1.19 -19.19 -13.92
N GLN A 35 0.15 -18.37 -13.75
CA GLN A 35 -1.21 -18.82 -13.48
C GLN A 35 -2.13 -18.56 -14.67
N ALA A 36 -3.19 -19.35 -14.81
CA ALA A 36 -4.20 -19.14 -15.85
C ALA A 36 -5.07 -17.92 -15.53
N GLY A 37 -5.56 -17.23 -16.56
CA GLY A 37 -6.46 -16.08 -16.40
C GLY A 37 -5.79 -14.78 -15.94
N VAL A 38 -4.46 -14.74 -15.86
CA VAL A 38 -3.70 -13.54 -15.46
C VAL A 38 -3.88 -12.43 -16.51
N PRO A 39 -4.11 -11.18 -16.08
CA PRO A 39 -4.24 -10.05 -16.99
C PRO A 39 -2.97 -9.80 -17.80
N ARG A 40 -3.13 -9.29 -19.00
CA ARG A 40 -2.09 -8.99 -20.00
C ARG A 40 -1.93 -7.50 -20.24
N THR A 41 -2.95 -6.72 -19.87
CA THR A 41 -2.98 -5.28 -20.08
C THR A 41 -3.44 -4.55 -18.82
N PRO A 42 -3.11 -3.25 -18.68
CA PRO A 42 -3.64 -2.42 -17.60
C PRO A 42 -5.18 -2.43 -17.53
N ARG A 43 -5.87 -2.53 -18.67
CA ARG A 43 -7.33 -2.66 -18.72
C ARG A 43 -7.83 -3.95 -18.07
N GLU A 44 -7.20 -5.08 -18.36
CA GLU A 44 -7.55 -6.36 -17.72
C GLU A 44 -7.23 -6.36 -16.21
N LYS A 45 -6.16 -5.66 -15.78
CA LYS A 45 -5.88 -5.45 -14.36
C LYS A 45 -7.01 -4.64 -13.68
N LEU A 46 -7.53 -3.61 -14.35
CA LEU A 46 -8.67 -2.82 -13.86
C LEU A 46 -9.97 -3.62 -13.82
N ASP A 47 -10.22 -4.49 -14.80
CA ASP A 47 -11.35 -5.44 -14.77
C ASP A 47 -11.30 -6.33 -13.52
N ASP A 48 -10.12 -6.87 -13.20
CA ASP A 48 -9.90 -7.73 -12.03
C ASP A 48 -10.02 -6.96 -10.71
N ALA A 49 -9.51 -5.73 -10.66
CA ALA A 49 -9.65 -4.85 -9.51
C ALA A 49 -11.11 -4.44 -9.26
N ALA A 50 -11.88 -4.20 -10.32
CA ALA A 50 -13.31 -3.90 -10.22
C ALA A 50 -14.09 -5.03 -9.54
N GLN A 51 -13.71 -6.28 -9.74
CA GLN A 51 -14.30 -7.41 -9.00
C GLN A 51 -14.00 -7.35 -7.52
N VAL A 52 -12.77 -6.97 -7.13
CA VAL A 52 -12.45 -6.75 -5.71
C VAL A 52 -13.35 -5.67 -5.13
N HIS A 53 -13.52 -4.54 -5.83
CA HIS A 53 -14.41 -3.47 -5.37
C HIS A 53 -15.86 -3.93 -5.27
N GLU A 54 -16.39 -4.59 -6.30
CA GLU A 54 -17.76 -5.09 -6.37
C GLU A 54 -18.12 -5.97 -5.17
N PHE A 55 -17.23 -6.89 -4.78
CA PHE A 55 -17.52 -7.82 -3.68
C PHE A 55 -17.18 -7.27 -2.29
N THR A 56 -16.28 -6.29 -2.17
CA THR A 56 -15.83 -5.77 -0.86
C THR A 56 -16.44 -4.43 -0.48
N GLY A 57 -16.80 -3.60 -1.47
CA GLY A 57 -17.45 -2.29 -1.31
C GLY A 57 -16.51 -1.16 -0.87
N ILE A 58 -15.26 -1.49 -0.54
CA ILE A 58 -14.29 -0.53 0.03
C ILE A 58 -13.00 -0.41 -0.80
N ALA A 59 -12.89 -1.10 -1.94
CA ALA A 59 -11.67 -1.08 -2.76
C ALA A 59 -11.74 -0.28 -4.09
N PRO A 60 -12.15 1.00 -4.13
CA PRO A 60 -12.48 1.68 -5.39
C PRO A 60 -11.28 2.25 -6.14
N LYS A 61 -10.05 2.13 -5.64
CA LYS A 61 -8.86 2.72 -6.27
C LYS A 61 -7.86 1.65 -6.67
N VAL A 62 -7.13 1.91 -7.74
CA VAL A 62 -6.07 1.03 -8.25
C VAL A 62 -4.78 1.82 -8.44
N SER A 63 -3.72 1.48 -7.72
CA SER A 63 -2.39 2.06 -7.91
C SER A 63 -1.82 1.60 -9.25
N LEU A 64 -1.18 2.50 -9.99
CA LEU A 64 -0.42 2.15 -11.20
C LEU A 64 1.07 2.13 -10.90
N HIS A 65 1.82 1.32 -11.67
CA HIS A 65 3.27 1.23 -11.59
C HIS A 65 3.88 1.46 -12.97
N ILE A 66 4.69 2.49 -13.13
CA ILE A 66 5.23 2.92 -14.43
C ILE A 66 6.69 2.48 -14.54
N PRO A 67 7.08 1.72 -15.60
CA PRO A 67 6.36 1.52 -16.86
C PRO A 67 5.54 0.22 -17.00
N TRP A 68 5.31 -0.56 -15.94
CA TRP A 68 4.54 -1.81 -16.03
C TRP A 68 3.10 -1.63 -16.51
N ASP A 69 2.53 -0.45 -16.25
CA ASP A 69 1.18 -0.06 -16.66
C ASP A 69 1.19 1.03 -17.73
N THR A 70 2.24 1.12 -18.53
CA THR A 70 2.29 2.07 -19.65
C THR A 70 1.19 1.80 -20.67
N VAL A 71 0.53 2.88 -21.08
CA VAL A 71 -0.50 2.91 -22.12
C VAL A 71 -0.30 4.16 -22.98
N ASP A 72 -0.82 4.13 -24.20
CA ASP A 72 -0.72 5.28 -25.12
C ASP A 72 -1.53 6.50 -24.63
N ASP A 73 -2.60 6.26 -23.87
CA ASP A 73 -3.51 7.30 -23.38
C ASP A 73 -4.00 6.99 -21.96
N TYR A 74 -3.40 7.67 -20.99
CA TYR A 74 -3.75 7.55 -19.57
C TYR A 74 -5.11 8.16 -19.22
N ALA A 75 -5.58 9.18 -19.96
CA ALA A 75 -6.90 9.76 -19.73
C ALA A 75 -8.00 8.77 -20.17
N ALA A 76 -7.77 8.05 -21.28
CA ALA A 76 -8.65 6.96 -21.70
C ALA A 76 -8.64 5.80 -20.70
N LEU A 77 -7.49 5.49 -20.09
CA LEU A 77 -7.42 4.48 -19.02
C LEU A 77 -8.21 4.92 -17.77
N ALA A 78 -8.10 6.18 -17.38
CA ALA A 78 -8.87 6.75 -16.26
C ALA A 78 -10.38 6.72 -16.52
N ALA A 79 -10.82 7.02 -17.74
CA ALA A 79 -12.23 6.91 -18.13
C ALA A 79 -12.71 5.45 -18.07
N TYR A 80 -11.90 4.51 -18.59
CA TYR A 80 -12.18 3.08 -18.58
C TYR A 80 -12.30 2.51 -17.14
N ALA A 81 -11.46 2.98 -16.21
CA ALA A 81 -11.56 2.64 -14.78
C ALA A 81 -12.93 3.06 -14.22
N LYS A 82 -13.35 4.31 -14.49
CA LYS A 82 -14.63 4.85 -13.99
C LYS A 82 -15.85 4.08 -14.51
N GLU A 83 -15.81 3.60 -15.75
CA GLU A 83 -16.85 2.72 -16.31
C GLU A 83 -17.03 1.40 -15.53
N ARG A 84 -16.00 1.00 -14.77
CA ARG A 84 -15.98 -0.21 -13.92
C ARG A 84 -16.20 0.08 -12.44
N ASN A 85 -16.55 1.32 -12.10
CA ASN A 85 -16.71 1.78 -10.72
C ASN A 85 -15.40 1.72 -9.90
N VAL A 86 -14.25 1.89 -10.55
CA VAL A 86 -12.97 2.10 -9.89
C VAL A 86 -12.28 3.36 -10.43
N GLU A 87 -11.28 3.85 -9.72
CA GLU A 87 -10.51 5.04 -10.06
C GLU A 87 -9.01 4.71 -10.07
N LEU A 88 -8.23 5.48 -10.82
CA LEU A 88 -6.78 5.39 -10.74
C LEU A 88 -6.30 6.09 -9.48
N GLY A 89 -5.49 5.37 -8.70
CA GLY A 89 -4.91 5.81 -7.44
C GLY A 89 -3.50 6.38 -7.61
N ALA A 90 -2.63 6.13 -6.65
CA ALA A 90 -1.24 6.55 -6.64
C ALA A 90 -0.48 6.07 -7.89
N ILE A 91 0.42 6.92 -8.38
CA ILE A 91 1.37 6.56 -9.43
C ILE A 91 2.69 6.17 -8.78
N ASN A 92 3.12 4.92 -9.02
CA ASN A 92 4.37 4.36 -8.51
C ASN A 92 5.44 4.41 -9.60
N SER A 93 6.61 4.93 -9.28
CA SER A 93 7.73 4.99 -10.21
C SER A 93 8.60 3.73 -10.13
N ASN A 94 8.98 3.17 -11.27
CA ASN A 94 10.05 2.17 -11.35
C ASN A 94 11.39 2.81 -11.72
N THR A 95 12.32 2.82 -10.77
CA THR A 95 13.72 3.20 -10.99
C THR A 95 14.67 2.10 -10.54
N PHE A 96 14.23 0.84 -10.61
CA PHE A 96 14.93 -0.29 -10.00
C PHE A 96 15.15 -1.50 -10.92
N GLN A 97 14.68 -1.46 -12.18
CA GLN A 97 14.83 -2.58 -13.13
C GLN A 97 15.69 -2.30 -14.36
N ASP A 98 15.89 -1.04 -14.75
CA ASP A 98 16.71 -0.70 -15.92
C ASP A 98 18.21 -0.97 -15.64
N ASP A 99 18.95 -1.44 -16.64
CA ASP A 99 20.38 -1.79 -16.54
C ASP A 99 21.25 -0.63 -16.02
N ASP A 100 20.91 0.62 -16.36
CA ASP A 100 21.63 1.81 -15.89
C ASP A 100 21.51 1.98 -14.37
N TYR A 101 20.46 1.44 -13.74
CA TYR A 101 20.21 1.56 -12.29
C TYR A 101 20.92 0.52 -11.43
N LYS A 102 21.84 -0.25 -12.02
CA LYS A 102 22.62 -1.28 -11.32
C LYS A 102 23.32 -0.80 -10.03
N LEU A 103 23.73 0.47 -9.95
CA LEU A 103 24.38 1.07 -8.77
C LEU A 103 23.47 2.08 -8.04
N GLY A 104 22.16 1.91 -8.19
CA GLY A 104 21.14 2.86 -7.79
C GLY A 104 20.71 3.76 -8.95
N SER A 105 19.67 4.53 -8.71
CA SER A 105 19.02 5.43 -9.65
C SER A 105 19.24 6.89 -9.25
N VAL A 106 18.39 7.42 -8.36
CA VAL A 106 18.44 8.80 -7.85
C VAL A 106 19.68 9.06 -6.99
N CYS A 107 20.28 8.02 -6.41
CA CYS A 107 21.54 8.11 -5.69
C CYS A 107 22.74 7.66 -6.52
N HIS A 108 22.60 7.43 -7.83
CA HIS A 108 23.70 6.95 -8.68
C HIS A 108 24.88 7.96 -8.73
N PRO A 109 26.16 7.50 -8.74
CA PRO A 109 27.31 8.41 -8.78
C PRO A 109 27.43 9.19 -10.09
N ASP A 110 27.10 8.56 -11.22
CA ASP A 110 27.02 9.25 -12.52
C ASP A 110 25.79 10.17 -12.57
N PRO A 111 25.95 11.50 -12.72
CA PRO A 111 24.84 12.43 -12.83
C PRO A 111 23.95 12.21 -14.07
N LYS A 112 24.44 11.52 -15.12
CA LYS A 112 23.60 11.17 -16.28
C LYS A 112 22.51 10.18 -15.90
N VAL A 113 22.85 9.16 -15.11
CA VAL A 113 21.87 8.16 -14.64
C VAL A 113 20.89 8.79 -13.67
N ARG A 114 21.35 9.69 -12.77
CA ARG A 114 20.45 10.44 -11.90
C ARG A 114 19.45 11.29 -12.67
N ARG A 115 19.90 11.99 -13.72
CA ARG A 115 18.99 12.77 -14.59
C ARG A 115 17.96 11.88 -15.27
N LYS A 116 18.36 10.72 -15.81
CA LYS A 116 17.42 9.73 -16.38
C LYS A 116 16.35 9.30 -15.36
N ALA A 117 16.76 8.99 -14.12
CA ALA A 117 15.84 8.61 -13.06
C ALA A 117 14.87 9.76 -12.72
N VAL A 118 15.39 10.98 -12.53
CA VAL A 118 14.57 12.16 -12.21
C VAL A 118 13.61 12.51 -13.35
N GLU A 119 14.03 12.42 -14.62
CA GLU A 119 13.16 12.61 -15.79
C GLU A 119 11.98 11.62 -15.76
N HIS A 120 12.22 10.35 -15.42
CA HIS A 120 11.16 9.35 -15.23
C HIS A 120 10.21 9.69 -14.06
N LEU A 121 10.74 10.21 -12.95
CA LEU A 121 9.90 10.66 -11.84
C LEU A 121 9.02 11.85 -12.23
N LEU A 122 9.53 12.78 -13.05
CA LEU A 122 8.77 13.91 -13.58
C LEU A 122 7.69 13.43 -14.58
N GLU A 123 7.99 12.44 -15.42
CA GLU A 123 7.00 11.79 -16.28
C GLU A 123 5.87 11.17 -15.45
N CYS A 124 6.18 10.54 -14.31
CA CYS A 124 5.15 10.03 -13.40
C CYS A 124 4.23 11.14 -12.88
N VAL A 125 4.76 12.36 -12.66
CA VAL A 125 3.92 13.53 -12.30
C VAL A 125 3.05 13.98 -13.49
N ASP A 126 3.58 13.96 -14.72
CA ASP A 126 2.76 14.23 -15.92
C ASP A 126 1.63 13.20 -16.08
N ILE A 127 1.88 11.93 -15.73
CA ILE A 127 0.85 10.87 -15.71
C ILE A 127 -0.18 11.14 -14.61
N MET A 128 0.22 11.66 -13.45
CA MET A 128 -0.73 12.10 -12.43
C MET A 128 -1.66 13.18 -12.96
N ASP A 129 -1.12 14.17 -13.70
CA ASP A 129 -1.92 15.22 -14.34
C ASP A 129 -2.92 14.63 -15.35
N ALA A 130 -2.52 13.64 -16.15
CA ALA A 130 -3.37 12.99 -17.15
C ALA A 130 -4.45 12.08 -16.55
N THR A 131 -4.17 11.43 -15.42
CA THR A 131 -5.07 10.48 -14.75
C THR A 131 -5.97 11.14 -13.72
N GLY A 132 -5.58 12.30 -13.20
CA GLY A 132 -6.19 12.93 -12.02
C GLY A 132 -5.69 12.36 -10.69
N SER A 133 -4.63 11.55 -10.70
CA SER A 133 -4.00 11.07 -9.47
C SER A 133 -3.39 12.22 -8.67
N LYS A 134 -3.40 12.09 -7.34
CA LYS A 134 -2.85 13.09 -6.42
C LYS A 134 -1.57 12.65 -5.73
N ASP A 135 -1.25 11.37 -5.76
CA ASP A 135 -0.15 10.82 -4.98
C ASP A 135 0.93 10.21 -5.90
N LEU A 136 2.13 10.75 -5.83
CA LEU A 136 3.34 10.14 -6.37
C LEU A 136 3.96 9.27 -5.27
N LYS A 137 3.93 7.95 -5.44
CA LYS A 137 4.56 7.01 -4.50
C LYS A 137 5.96 6.63 -4.98
N LEU A 138 6.94 6.84 -4.11
CA LEU A 138 8.36 6.67 -4.40
C LEU A 138 8.98 5.62 -3.46
N TRP A 139 9.34 4.48 -4.03
CA TRP A 139 10.24 3.51 -3.42
C TRP A 139 11.50 3.39 -4.29
N PHE A 140 12.67 3.34 -3.64
CA PHE A 140 13.95 3.25 -4.32
C PHE A 140 14.73 2.01 -3.87
N ALA A 141 15.25 1.28 -4.85
CA ALA A 141 16.19 0.18 -4.66
C ALA A 141 17.62 0.65 -4.29
N ASP A 142 17.83 1.98 -4.26
CA ASP A 142 19.12 2.63 -4.06
C ASP A 142 19.80 2.21 -2.74
N GLY A 143 21.05 1.77 -2.87
CA GLY A 143 21.86 1.35 -1.75
C GLY A 143 23.19 0.74 -2.18
N THR A 144 23.86 0.06 -1.25
CA THR A 144 25.13 -0.62 -1.46
C THR A 144 25.11 -2.03 -0.89
N ASN A 145 25.99 -2.89 -1.41
CA ASN A 145 26.14 -4.28 -0.98
C ASN A 145 27.43 -4.53 -0.18
N TYR A 146 28.37 -3.58 -0.14
CA TYR A 146 29.63 -3.73 0.57
C TYR A 146 30.09 -2.43 1.27
N PRO A 147 30.73 -2.53 2.44
CA PRO A 147 31.43 -1.41 3.07
C PRO A 147 32.43 -0.74 2.12
N GLY A 148 32.32 0.59 2.00
CA GLY A 148 33.19 1.40 1.15
C GLY A 148 32.82 1.42 -0.34
N GLN A 149 31.70 0.82 -0.75
CA GLN A 149 31.26 0.82 -2.15
C GLN A 149 30.95 2.24 -2.68
N ASP A 150 30.39 3.11 -1.84
CA ASP A 150 30.09 4.52 -2.13
C ASP A 150 30.04 5.29 -0.80
N ASP A 151 30.05 6.63 -0.87
CA ASP A 151 30.00 7.50 0.30
C ASP A 151 28.55 7.74 0.76
N ILE A 152 28.25 7.38 2.01
CA ILE A 152 26.89 7.44 2.57
C ILE A 152 26.33 8.86 2.55
N VAL A 153 27.14 9.87 2.88
CA VAL A 153 26.66 11.26 2.95
C VAL A 153 26.40 11.79 1.55
N ALA A 154 27.32 11.58 0.61
CA ALA A 154 27.14 11.99 -0.78
C ALA A 154 25.93 11.32 -1.45
N ARG A 155 25.57 10.09 -1.04
CA ARG A 155 24.32 9.45 -1.51
C ARG A 155 23.08 10.12 -0.94
N GLN A 156 23.08 10.47 0.34
CA GLN A 156 21.98 11.23 0.95
C GLN A 156 21.81 12.63 0.33
N ASP A 157 22.90 13.28 -0.05
CA ASP A 157 22.86 14.57 -0.77
C ASP A 157 22.24 14.42 -2.17
N ARG A 158 22.61 13.35 -2.90
CA ARG A 158 22.03 13.00 -4.21
C ARG A 158 20.53 12.67 -4.12
N LEU A 159 20.14 11.92 -3.09
CA LEU A 159 18.73 11.62 -2.80
C LEU A 159 17.96 12.93 -2.58
N ALA A 160 18.45 13.79 -1.70
CA ALA A 160 17.81 15.06 -1.38
C ALA A 160 17.67 15.98 -2.60
N GLU A 161 18.71 16.08 -3.44
CA GLU A 161 18.68 16.85 -4.71
C GLU A 161 17.60 16.31 -5.67
N SER A 162 17.53 14.98 -5.82
CA SER A 162 16.56 14.34 -6.72
C SER A 162 15.12 14.51 -6.23
N LEU A 163 14.88 14.29 -4.93
CA LEU A 163 13.57 14.49 -4.31
C LEU A 163 13.13 15.95 -4.40
N ALA A 164 14.03 16.91 -4.15
CA ALA A 164 13.72 18.34 -4.24
C ALA A 164 13.28 18.73 -5.66
N THR A 165 13.98 18.22 -6.68
CA THR A 165 13.64 18.49 -8.09
C THR A 165 12.22 18.02 -8.43
N VAL A 166 11.84 16.82 -7.99
CA VAL A 166 10.48 16.29 -8.23
C VAL A 166 9.45 17.02 -7.38
N TYR A 167 9.77 17.34 -6.13
CA TYR A 167 8.90 18.07 -5.23
C TYR A 167 8.51 19.46 -5.77
N GLU A 168 9.45 20.16 -6.39
CA GLU A 168 9.22 21.45 -7.05
C GLU A 168 8.25 21.36 -8.23
N ARG A 169 8.17 20.21 -8.90
CA ARG A 169 7.24 19.97 -10.02
C ARG A 169 5.81 19.67 -9.58
N LEU A 170 5.59 19.20 -8.34
CA LEU A 170 4.25 18.86 -7.87
C LEU A 170 3.32 20.08 -7.85
N GLY A 171 2.07 19.90 -8.28
CA GLY A 171 0.99 20.85 -8.06
C GLY A 171 0.65 21.04 -6.57
N ASP A 172 -0.27 21.97 -6.30
CA ASP A 172 -0.67 22.31 -4.92
C ASP A 172 -1.48 21.19 -4.23
N ASP A 173 -2.28 20.45 -5.01
CA ASP A 173 -3.12 19.35 -4.53
C ASP A 173 -2.43 17.96 -4.65
N GLN A 174 -1.16 17.93 -5.04
CA GLN A 174 -0.38 16.70 -5.24
C GLN A 174 0.57 16.45 -4.06
N ARG A 175 0.86 15.18 -3.80
CA ARG A 175 1.76 14.74 -2.73
C ARG A 175 2.84 13.80 -3.24
N MET A 176 3.96 13.83 -2.53
CA MET A 176 5.04 12.85 -2.63
C MET A 176 4.98 11.95 -1.41
N LEU A 177 4.84 10.65 -1.63
CA LEU A 177 4.80 9.64 -0.60
C LEU A 177 6.10 8.83 -0.67
N LEU A 178 7.02 9.07 0.27
CA LEU A 178 8.33 8.42 0.31
C LEU A 178 8.29 7.17 1.18
N GLU A 179 8.45 6.03 0.55
CA GLU A 179 8.48 4.72 1.18
C GLU A 179 9.91 4.36 1.62
N TYR A 180 10.04 3.74 2.79
CA TYR A 180 11.31 3.22 3.29
C TYR A 180 11.32 1.70 3.26
N LYS A 181 12.51 1.11 3.17
CA LYS A 181 12.70 -0.33 3.23
C LYS A 181 14.02 -0.73 3.88
N PHE A 182 13.95 -1.58 4.90
CA PHE A 182 15.11 -1.99 5.68
C PHE A 182 16.25 -2.57 4.83
N PHE A 183 15.94 -3.43 3.88
CA PHE A 183 16.92 -4.03 2.94
C PHE A 183 16.19 -4.63 1.73
N GLU A 184 16.96 -5.13 0.77
CA GLU A 184 16.52 -5.69 -0.52
C GLU A 184 16.04 -4.62 -1.51
N PRO A 185 16.72 -4.45 -2.65
CA PRO A 185 17.80 -5.30 -3.18
C PRO A 185 19.21 -4.95 -2.64
N ALA A 186 19.35 -3.88 -1.86
CA ALA A 186 20.61 -3.55 -1.20
C ALA A 186 20.79 -4.35 0.10
N PHE A 187 21.98 -4.90 0.32
CA PHE A 187 22.25 -5.83 1.43
C PHE A 187 23.29 -5.33 2.45
N TYR A 188 23.78 -4.09 2.30
CA TYR A 188 24.65 -3.45 3.29
C TYR A 188 24.09 -2.11 3.77
N THR A 189 23.85 -1.16 2.86
CA THR A 189 23.13 0.09 3.18
C THR A 189 21.99 0.30 2.18
N THR A 190 20.81 0.67 2.65
CA THR A 190 19.74 1.21 1.80
C THR A 190 19.69 2.72 2.01
N ASP A 191 19.43 3.51 0.96
CA ASP A 191 19.42 4.97 1.07
C ASP A 191 18.18 5.53 1.79
N VAL A 192 17.09 4.75 1.86
CA VAL A 192 15.92 5.05 2.70
C VAL A 192 15.57 3.80 3.55
N PRO A 193 16.38 3.46 4.57
CA PRO A 193 16.29 2.17 5.26
C PRO A 193 15.16 2.11 6.30
N ASP A 194 14.71 3.25 6.80
CA ASP A 194 13.77 3.33 7.92
C ASP A 194 12.90 4.59 7.89
N TRP A 195 11.89 4.58 8.75
CA TRP A 195 10.97 5.69 8.93
C TRP A 195 11.67 7.00 9.34
N GLY A 196 12.80 6.92 10.06
CA GLY A 196 13.54 8.10 10.52
C GLY A 196 14.22 8.84 9.36
N THR A 197 14.79 8.08 8.43
CA THR A 197 15.40 8.61 7.20
C THR A 197 14.34 9.17 6.27
N SER A 198 13.25 8.42 6.02
CA SER A 198 12.13 8.92 5.21
C SER A 198 11.51 10.19 5.80
N TYR A 199 11.24 10.19 7.11
CA TYR A 199 10.75 11.36 7.84
C TYR A 199 11.69 12.56 7.69
N LEU A 200 13.01 12.39 7.86
CA LEU A 200 13.98 13.47 7.72
C LEU A 200 13.98 14.08 6.31
N GLN A 201 13.88 13.26 5.27
CA GLN A 201 13.80 13.73 3.88
C GLN A 201 12.49 14.50 3.65
N CYS A 202 11.35 13.93 4.06
CA CYS A 202 10.04 14.58 3.94
C CYS A 202 9.94 15.90 4.72
N MET A 203 10.53 15.97 5.92
CA MET A 203 10.60 17.20 6.72
C MET A 203 11.42 18.30 6.06
N LYS A 204 12.49 17.97 5.34
CA LYS A 204 13.33 18.95 4.63
C LYS A 204 12.66 19.52 3.37
N LEU A 205 11.79 18.75 2.73
CA LEU A 205 11.09 19.16 1.50
C LEU A 205 9.92 20.10 1.80
N GLY A 206 8.98 19.66 2.65
CA GLY A 206 7.82 20.47 3.03
C GLY A 206 6.54 19.65 3.18
N ASP A 207 5.40 20.33 3.20
CA ASP A 207 4.11 19.75 3.61
C ASP A 207 3.55 18.72 2.60
N LYS A 208 3.90 18.83 1.31
CA LYS A 208 3.47 17.87 0.28
C LYS A 208 4.21 16.52 0.36
N ALA A 209 5.28 16.43 1.17
CA ALA A 209 6.08 15.22 1.31
C ALA A 209 5.76 14.50 2.63
N GLN A 210 5.36 13.24 2.53
CA GLN A 210 4.92 12.41 3.64
C GLN A 210 5.50 10.99 3.50
N VAL A 211 5.44 10.21 4.59
CA VAL A 211 6.02 8.88 4.70
C VAL A 211 4.99 7.81 4.38
N VAL A 212 5.41 6.78 3.62
CA VAL A 212 4.65 5.53 3.49
C VAL A 212 5.20 4.50 4.45
N VAL A 213 4.31 3.85 5.20
CA VAL A 213 4.64 2.71 6.06
C VAL A 213 4.20 1.42 5.36
N ASP A 214 5.16 0.71 4.78
CA ASP A 214 4.94 -0.68 4.36
C ASP A 214 5.14 -1.63 5.56
N THR A 215 4.15 -2.48 5.84
CA THR A 215 4.18 -3.36 7.03
C THR A 215 5.28 -4.43 7.01
N GLY A 216 5.78 -4.77 5.82
CA GLY A 216 6.87 -5.72 5.55
C GLY A 216 8.27 -5.14 5.76
N HIS A 217 8.41 -3.83 5.64
CA HIS A 217 9.69 -3.15 5.40
C HIS A 217 10.56 -2.82 6.63
N HIS A 218 10.37 -3.52 7.74
CA HIS A 218 10.99 -3.19 9.02
C HIS A 218 11.97 -4.26 9.51
N ALA A 219 12.99 -3.84 10.27
CA ALA A 219 13.87 -4.75 10.98
C ALA A 219 13.10 -5.70 11.92
N PRO A 220 13.58 -6.94 12.16
CA PRO A 220 12.96 -7.87 13.11
C PRO A 220 12.83 -7.26 14.51
N GLY A 221 11.67 -7.43 15.14
CA GLY A 221 11.37 -6.89 16.47
C GLY A 221 10.91 -5.42 16.51
N THR A 222 10.78 -4.77 15.36
CA THR A 222 10.25 -3.40 15.29
C THR A 222 8.79 -3.33 15.72
N ASN A 223 8.47 -2.38 16.60
CA ASN A 223 7.10 -2.01 16.91
C ASN A 223 6.59 -1.03 15.83
N ILE A 224 5.75 -1.51 14.91
CA ILE A 224 5.27 -0.73 13.76
C ILE A 224 4.20 0.28 14.20
N GLU A 225 3.31 -0.11 15.10
CA GLU A 225 2.24 0.79 15.56
C GLU A 225 2.78 2.02 16.32
N TYR A 226 3.95 1.91 16.96
CA TYR A 226 4.68 3.07 17.49
C TYR A 226 5.09 4.06 16.40
N ILE A 227 5.60 3.58 15.27
CA ILE A 227 5.98 4.41 14.12
C ILE A 227 4.75 5.11 13.56
N VAL A 228 3.65 4.38 13.40
CA VAL A 228 2.36 4.91 12.95
C VAL A 228 1.87 6.02 13.87
N ALA A 229 1.88 5.80 15.19
CA ALA A 229 1.44 6.80 16.17
C ALA A 229 2.28 8.08 16.09
N LEU A 230 3.60 7.96 15.91
CA LEU A 230 4.48 9.13 15.78
C LEU A 230 4.28 9.87 14.45
N LEU A 231 4.19 9.16 13.33
CA LEU A 231 3.99 9.80 12.03
C LEU A 231 2.63 10.50 11.94
N LEU A 232 1.58 9.93 12.53
CA LEU A 232 0.28 10.61 12.67
C LEU A 232 0.40 11.87 13.54
N ARG A 233 1.07 11.76 14.70
CA ARG A 233 1.27 12.90 15.62
C ARG A 233 2.04 14.05 14.96
N GLU A 234 3.00 13.76 14.11
CA GLU A 234 3.80 14.77 13.39
C GLU A 234 3.19 15.17 12.03
N GLY A 235 2.01 14.66 11.67
CA GLY A 235 1.36 14.98 10.38
C GLY A 235 2.10 14.46 9.14
N LYS A 236 2.97 13.46 9.31
CA LYS A 236 3.85 12.91 8.27
C LYS A 236 3.51 11.49 7.85
N LEU A 237 2.46 10.87 8.38
CA LEU A 237 1.93 9.63 7.79
C LEU A 237 1.13 9.97 6.53
N GLY A 238 1.67 9.63 5.37
CA GLY A 238 1.04 9.86 4.07
C GLY A 238 0.24 8.66 3.57
N GLY A 239 0.71 7.45 3.89
CA GLY A 239 0.00 6.24 3.54
C GLY A 239 0.58 4.97 4.15
N PHE A 240 -0.08 3.86 3.83
CA PHE A 240 0.32 2.50 4.15
C PHE A 240 0.42 1.67 2.89
N ASP A 241 1.38 0.75 2.88
CA ASP A 241 1.30 -0.46 2.09
C ASP A 241 1.08 -1.64 3.03
N PHE A 242 -0.11 -2.24 2.92
CA PHE A 242 -0.51 -3.34 3.78
C PHE A 242 -0.19 -4.69 3.17
N ASN A 243 0.56 -5.48 3.92
CA ASN A 243 0.87 -6.87 3.64
C ASN A 243 1.07 -7.66 4.94
N SER A 244 1.63 -8.85 4.83
CA SER A 244 2.06 -9.61 5.99
C SER A 244 3.37 -10.31 5.73
N ARG A 245 4.05 -10.60 6.83
CA ARG A 245 5.34 -11.26 6.83
C ARG A 245 5.57 -12.08 8.08
N PHE A 246 6.40 -13.11 7.93
CA PHE A 246 7.02 -13.87 9.00
C PHE A 246 8.52 -13.60 9.12
N TYR A 247 9.20 -13.31 8.00
CA TYR A 247 10.65 -13.19 7.97
C TYR A 247 11.11 -11.79 7.59
N ALA A 248 10.76 -11.34 6.38
CA ALA A 248 11.23 -10.09 5.81
C ALA A 248 10.10 -9.46 5.01
N ASP A 249 10.40 -8.85 3.88
CA ASP A 249 9.36 -8.37 2.97
C ASP A 249 8.76 -9.55 2.17
N ASP A 250 7.87 -10.29 2.83
CA ASP A 250 7.32 -11.54 2.28
C ASP A 250 6.09 -11.29 1.37
N ASP A 251 5.53 -10.08 1.36
CA ASP A 251 4.39 -9.64 0.53
C ASP A 251 3.12 -10.52 0.62
N LEU A 252 2.85 -11.13 1.78
CA LEU A 252 1.73 -12.04 1.97
C LEU A 252 0.39 -11.30 2.14
N MET A 253 -0.71 -12.06 2.14
CA MET A 253 -2.05 -11.57 2.48
C MET A 253 -2.06 -10.80 3.82
N VAL A 254 -2.41 -9.51 3.84
CA VAL A 254 -2.40 -8.69 5.06
C VAL A 254 -3.17 -9.35 6.20
N GLY A 255 -2.65 -9.29 7.42
CA GLY A 255 -3.20 -9.91 8.62
C GLY A 255 -3.10 -11.45 8.67
N SER A 256 -2.48 -12.12 7.69
CA SER A 256 -2.36 -13.59 7.68
C SER A 256 -1.29 -14.14 8.62
N ALA A 257 -0.20 -13.39 8.82
CA ALA A 257 0.89 -13.81 9.69
C ALA A 257 0.66 -13.39 11.14
N ASP A 258 0.30 -12.11 11.34
CA ASP A 258 0.00 -11.54 12.64
C ASP A 258 -1.23 -10.60 12.55
N PRO A 259 -2.45 -11.15 12.69
CA PRO A 259 -3.67 -10.34 12.70
C PRO A 259 -3.74 -9.39 13.90
N PHE A 260 -3.04 -9.67 15.00
CA PHE A 260 -3.02 -8.80 16.16
C PHE A 260 -2.14 -7.57 15.94
N GLN A 261 -1.02 -7.69 15.22
CA GLN A 261 -0.26 -6.52 14.77
C GLN A 261 -1.09 -5.61 13.87
N LEU A 262 -1.82 -6.16 12.88
CA LEU A 262 -2.71 -5.37 12.03
C LEU A 262 -3.76 -4.62 12.87
N PHE A 263 -4.39 -5.29 13.84
CA PHE A 263 -5.31 -4.66 14.78
C PHE A 263 -4.65 -3.53 15.59
N ARG A 264 -3.45 -3.75 16.14
CA ARG A 264 -2.72 -2.72 16.92
C ARG A 264 -2.36 -1.50 16.06
N ILE A 265 -1.95 -1.71 14.81
CA ILE A 265 -1.71 -0.62 13.85
C ILE A 265 -3.00 0.16 13.62
N LEU A 266 -4.11 -0.51 13.30
CA LEU A 266 -5.37 0.17 13.03
C LEU A 266 -6.00 0.81 14.28
N HIS A 267 -5.68 0.34 15.48
CA HIS A 267 -6.02 1.03 16.72
C HIS A 267 -5.31 2.39 16.85
N GLU A 268 -4.02 2.46 16.53
CA GLU A 268 -3.29 3.73 16.50
C GLU A 268 -3.81 4.65 15.41
N VAL A 269 -4.16 4.11 14.23
CA VAL A 269 -4.83 4.88 13.18
C VAL A 269 -6.15 5.47 13.69
N ALA A 270 -7.02 4.64 14.25
CA ALA A 270 -8.36 5.04 14.69
C ALA A 270 -8.31 6.16 15.74
N LYS A 271 -7.51 5.97 16.80
CA LYS A 271 -7.51 6.89 17.93
C LYS A 271 -6.77 8.21 17.66
N ASN A 272 -5.93 8.25 16.63
CA ASN A 272 -5.14 9.43 16.25
C ASN A 272 -5.66 10.10 14.96
N GLY A 273 -6.93 9.87 14.57
CA GLY A 273 -7.57 10.56 13.44
C GLY A 273 -7.09 10.12 12.05
N GLY A 274 -6.44 8.96 11.93
CA GLY A 274 -5.93 8.45 10.65
C GLY A 274 -7.01 8.05 9.64
N PHE A 275 -8.28 7.94 10.06
CA PHE A 275 -9.43 7.72 9.18
C PHE A 275 -10.11 9.03 8.76
N ASP A 276 -9.73 10.17 9.33
CA ASP A 276 -10.33 11.45 9.00
C ASP A 276 -9.85 11.91 7.61
N SER A 277 -10.78 12.47 6.82
CA SER A 277 -10.47 12.97 5.47
C SER A 277 -9.35 14.01 5.46
N GLU A 278 -9.30 14.84 6.50
CA GLU A 278 -8.32 15.93 6.64
C GLU A 278 -6.90 15.42 6.92
N THR A 279 -6.76 14.24 7.53
CA THR A 279 -5.45 13.60 7.75
C THR A 279 -4.92 13.01 6.44
N ASN A 280 -5.82 12.66 5.51
CA ASN A 280 -5.52 12.23 4.15
C ASN A 280 -4.57 11.03 4.05
N VAL A 281 -4.64 10.07 4.96
CA VAL A 281 -3.80 8.85 4.90
C VAL A 281 -4.30 7.93 3.77
N ALA A 282 -3.43 7.57 2.83
CA ALA A 282 -3.73 6.58 1.80
C ALA A 282 -3.58 5.14 2.36
N PHE A 283 -4.60 4.29 2.21
CA PHE A 283 -4.54 2.89 2.61
C PHE A 283 -4.38 2.05 1.35
N MET A 284 -3.18 1.58 1.05
CA MET A 284 -2.88 0.76 -0.12
C MET A 284 -2.55 -0.67 0.33
N LEU A 285 -2.79 -1.64 -0.53
CA LEU A 285 -2.18 -2.97 -0.41
C LEU A 285 -0.91 -2.99 -1.28
N ASP A 286 0.14 -3.66 -0.82
CA ASP A 286 1.30 -4.00 -1.66
C ASP A 286 1.68 -5.45 -1.42
N GLN A 287 1.35 -6.33 -2.36
CA GLN A 287 1.33 -7.77 -2.12
C GLN A 287 1.63 -8.57 -3.38
N CYS A 288 2.20 -9.76 -3.18
CA CYS A 288 2.60 -10.68 -4.24
C CYS A 288 1.94 -12.05 -4.04
N HIS A 289 0.98 -12.38 -4.89
CA HIS A 289 0.23 -13.64 -4.80
C HIS A 289 0.88 -14.74 -5.63
N ASN A 290 1.98 -15.31 -5.13
CA ASN A 290 2.84 -16.20 -5.90
C ASN A 290 2.18 -17.51 -6.30
N ILE A 291 1.36 -18.10 -5.41
CA ILE A 291 0.72 -19.41 -5.62
C ILE A 291 -0.79 -19.36 -5.36
N GLU A 292 -1.27 -18.28 -4.77
CA GLU A 292 -2.66 -17.98 -4.53
C GLU A 292 -3.30 -17.48 -5.82
N ALA A 293 -4.59 -17.79 -6.01
CA ALA A 293 -5.40 -17.12 -7.01
C ALA A 293 -5.47 -15.62 -6.68
N LYS A 294 -5.17 -14.79 -7.67
CA LYS A 294 -4.93 -13.34 -7.50
C LYS A 294 -6.11 -12.61 -6.86
N ILE A 295 -7.27 -12.60 -7.53
CA ILE A 295 -8.45 -11.83 -7.07
C ILE A 295 -8.97 -12.31 -5.71
N PRO A 296 -9.15 -13.62 -5.45
CA PRO A 296 -9.55 -14.09 -4.12
C PRO A 296 -8.59 -13.69 -2.99
N ALA A 297 -7.29 -13.66 -3.25
CA ALA A 297 -6.28 -13.25 -2.26
C ALA A 297 -6.35 -11.75 -1.95
N VAL A 298 -6.58 -10.90 -2.96
CA VAL A 298 -6.82 -9.46 -2.74
C VAL A 298 -8.13 -9.24 -1.98
N ILE A 299 -9.23 -9.92 -2.34
CA ILE A 299 -10.51 -9.86 -1.60
C ILE A 299 -10.29 -10.22 -0.12
N ARG A 300 -9.55 -11.31 0.15
CA ARG A 300 -9.22 -11.71 1.52
C ARG A 300 -8.47 -10.62 2.26
N SER A 301 -7.48 -9.99 1.61
CA SER A 301 -6.65 -8.94 2.20
C SER A 301 -7.47 -7.71 2.55
N VAL A 302 -8.33 -7.23 1.64
CA VAL A 302 -9.28 -6.15 1.89
C VAL A 302 -10.20 -6.47 3.08
N MET A 303 -10.73 -7.69 3.14
CA MET A 303 -11.56 -8.14 4.26
C MET A 303 -10.81 -8.13 5.60
N ASN A 304 -9.54 -8.52 5.62
CA ASN A 304 -8.73 -8.56 6.85
C ASN A 304 -8.48 -7.16 7.40
N VAL A 305 -8.18 -6.17 6.54
CA VAL A 305 -8.08 -4.76 6.95
C VAL A 305 -9.43 -4.25 7.47
N GLN A 306 -10.52 -4.57 6.77
CA GLN A 306 -11.87 -4.17 7.18
C GLN A 306 -12.26 -4.75 8.57
N GLU A 307 -11.93 -6.02 8.81
CA GLU A 307 -12.15 -6.68 10.10
C GLU A 307 -11.34 -6.04 11.22
N ALA A 308 -10.05 -5.80 10.99
CA ALA A 308 -9.18 -5.19 11.97
C ALA A 308 -9.56 -3.73 12.25
N THR A 309 -10.03 -2.97 11.25
CA THR A 309 -10.64 -1.64 11.44
C THR A 309 -11.88 -1.72 12.31
N ALA A 310 -12.81 -2.63 12.03
CA ALA A 310 -14.02 -2.78 12.84
C ALA A 310 -13.67 -3.07 14.30
N LYS A 311 -12.74 -3.99 14.56
CA LYS A 311 -12.25 -4.31 15.91
C LYS A 311 -11.59 -3.10 16.57
N ALA A 312 -10.74 -2.36 15.85
CA ALA A 312 -10.07 -1.17 16.38
C ALA A 312 -11.08 -0.10 16.83
N MET A 313 -12.18 0.07 16.08
CA MET A 313 -13.27 0.99 16.40
C MET A 313 -14.13 0.55 17.59
N LEU A 314 -14.03 -0.72 18.03
CA LEU A 314 -14.75 -1.24 19.20
C LEU A 314 -14.00 -1.01 20.52
N VAL A 315 -12.76 -0.52 20.48
CA VAL A 315 -11.99 -0.25 21.71
C VAL A 315 -12.66 0.86 22.52
N ASP A 316 -12.95 0.57 23.80
CA ASP A 316 -13.46 1.56 24.74
C ASP A 316 -12.33 2.51 25.16
N LEU A 317 -12.20 3.62 24.44
CA LEU A 317 -11.11 4.58 24.64
C LEU A 317 -11.16 5.27 26.00
N ASP A 318 -12.34 5.44 26.59
CA ASP A 318 -12.47 6.08 27.89
C ASP A 318 -12.02 5.13 29.01
N ALA A 319 -12.48 3.86 28.97
CA ALA A 319 -11.99 2.83 29.88
C ALA A 319 -10.48 2.60 29.74
N LEU A 320 -9.95 2.62 28.50
CA LEU A 320 -8.53 2.51 28.24
C LEU A 320 -7.74 3.67 28.84
N ARG A 321 -8.21 4.92 28.67
CA ARG A 321 -7.57 6.12 29.24
C ARG A 321 -7.58 6.09 30.76
N ASP A 322 -8.68 5.71 31.39
CA ASP A 322 -8.79 5.62 32.85
C ASP A 322 -7.81 4.58 33.43
N ALA A 323 -7.72 3.40 32.79
CA ALA A 323 -6.79 2.36 33.17
C ALA A 323 -5.32 2.80 33.00
N GLN A 324 -5.01 3.50 31.90
CA GLN A 324 -3.67 4.04 31.65
C GLN A 324 -3.29 5.12 32.67
N ALA A 325 -4.20 6.05 32.97
CA ALA A 325 -3.95 7.14 33.92
C ALA A 325 -3.73 6.65 35.36
N THR A 326 -4.34 5.51 35.73
CA THR A 326 -4.18 4.88 37.04
C THR A 326 -3.01 3.89 37.09
N GLY A 327 -2.39 3.57 35.95
CA GLY A 327 -1.31 2.60 35.85
C GLY A 327 -1.76 1.14 35.95
N ASP A 328 -3.05 0.85 35.72
CA ASP A 328 -3.57 -0.51 35.73
C ASP A 328 -3.23 -1.22 34.41
N VAL A 329 -2.08 -1.89 34.42
CA VAL A 329 -1.53 -2.60 33.26
C VAL A 329 -2.46 -3.70 32.75
N LEU A 330 -3.11 -4.44 33.65
CA LEU A 330 -3.93 -5.58 33.28
C LEU A 330 -5.28 -5.12 32.71
N VAL A 331 -5.91 -4.10 33.30
CA VAL A 331 -7.13 -3.53 32.73
C VAL A 331 -6.86 -2.86 31.40
N SER A 332 -5.74 -2.12 31.27
CA SER A 332 -5.35 -1.50 29.99
C SER A 332 -5.20 -2.55 28.87
N ASN A 333 -4.57 -3.69 29.17
CA ASN A 333 -4.46 -4.78 28.21
C ASN A 333 -5.82 -5.45 27.92
N ALA A 334 -6.62 -5.70 28.96
CA ALA A 334 -7.93 -6.34 28.82
C ALA A 334 -8.86 -5.57 27.88
N VAL A 335 -8.90 -4.23 27.98
CA VAL A 335 -9.73 -3.39 27.10
C VAL A 335 -9.40 -3.57 25.62
N LEU A 336 -8.12 -3.65 25.26
CA LEU A 336 -7.73 -3.96 23.87
C LEU A 336 -8.08 -5.39 23.47
N MET A 337 -7.83 -6.35 24.37
CA MET A 337 -8.07 -7.76 24.08
C MET A 337 -9.56 -8.07 23.90
N ASP A 338 -10.45 -7.40 24.64
CA ASP A 338 -11.89 -7.55 24.50
C ASP A 338 -12.36 -7.10 23.10
N ALA A 339 -11.86 -5.96 22.62
CA ALA A 339 -12.14 -5.49 21.26
C ALA A 339 -11.57 -6.43 20.19
N TYR A 340 -10.31 -6.85 20.33
CA TYR A 340 -9.65 -7.76 19.38
C TYR A 340 -10.33 -9.13 19.28
N ASN A 341 -10.78 -9.69 20.41
CA ASN A 341 -11.42 -11.00 20.48
C ASN A 341 -12.90 -10.97 20.04
N THR A 342 -13.47 -9.78 19.80
CA THR A 342 -14.85 -9.67 19.34
C THR A 342 -14.99 -10.23 17.92
N ASP A 343 -15.90 -11.17 17.72
CA ASP A 343 -16.25 -11.67 16.39
C ASP A 343 -17.13 -10.63 15.67
N VAL A 344 -16.51 -9.85 14.78
CA VAL A 344 -17.19 -8.81 14.00
C VAL A 344 -17.75 -9.31 12.66
N ARG A 345 -17.62 -10.61 12.33
CA ARG A 345 -18.12 -11.15 11.06
C ARG A 345 -19.64 -10.94 10.88
N PRO A 346 -20.50 -11.10 11.91
CA PRO A 346 -21.92 -10.78 11.79
C PRO A 346 -22.17 -9.29 11.47
N LEU A 347 -21.44 -8.39 12.12
CA LEU A 347 -21.53 -6.94 11.89
C LEU A 347 -21.13 -6.58 10.44
N LEU A 348 -20.05 -7.16 9.94
CA LEU A 348 -19.59 -6.93 8.57
C LEU A 348 -20.55 -7.51 7.53
N ALA A 349 -21.15 -8.68 7.80
CA ALA A 349 -22.18 -9.26 6.94
C ALA A 349 -23.42 -8.36 6.85
N GLU A 350 -23.94 -7.91 7.99
CA GLU A 350 -25.06 -6.98 8.08
C GLU A 350 -24.74 -5.66 7.33
N TRP A 351 -23.56 -5.08 7.54
CA TRP A 351 -23.14 -3.85 6.86
C TRP A 351 -23.15 -3.98 5.33
N ARG A 352 -22.79 -5.17 4.80
CA ARG A 352 -22.83 -5.48 3.36
C ARG A 352 -24.27 -5.67 2.86
N GLU A 353 -25.09 -6.42 3.59
CA GLU A 353 -26.49 -6.69 3.23
C GLU A 353 -27.32 -5.39 3.18
N GLU A 354 -27.10 -4.47 4.13
CA GLU A 354 -27.70 -3.12 4.13
C GLU A 354 -27.37 -2.31 2.87
N ARG A 355 -26.31 -2.68 2.15
CA ARG A 355 -25.84 -2.06 0.90
C ARG A 355 -26.16 -2.89 -0.35
N GLY A 356 -26.96 -3.96 -0.20
CA GLY A 356 -27.30 -4.86 -1.30
C GLY A 356 -26.13 -5.73 -1.79
N MET A 357 -25.07 -5.84 -0.99
CA MET A 357 -23.88 -6.63 -1.32
C MET A 357 -23.97 -8.04 -0.75
N HIS A 358 -23.17 -8.96 -1.31
CA HIS A 358 -23.07 -10.32 -0.78
C HIS A 358 -22.41 -10.30 0.62
N PRO A 359 -22.98 -10.95 1.65
CA PRO A 359 -22.45 -10.90 3.03
C PRO A 359 -21.05 -11.51 3.18
N ASN A 360 -20.69 -12.44 2.29
CA ASN A 360 -19.38 -13.08 2.22
C ASN A 360 -18.70 -12.81 0.86
N PRO A 361 -17.80 -11.82 0.75
CA PRO A 361 -17.18 -11.41 -0.52
C PRO A 361 -16.51 -12.55 -1.30
N VAL A 362 -15.78 -13.45 -0.62
CA VAL A 362 -15.10 -14.58 -1.28
C VAL A 362 -16.10 -15.57 -1.87
N ALA A 363 -17.17 -15.88 -1.14
CA ALA A 363 -18.22 -16.76 -1.66
C ALA A 363 -19.01 -16.10 -2.80
N GLY A 364 -19.25 -14.78 -2.71
CA GLY A 364 -19.88 -14.01 -3.78
C GLY A 364 -19.06 -14.04 -5.07
N TYR A 365 -17.75 -13.78 -4.98
CA TYR A 365 -16.83 -13.87 -6.11
C TYR A 365 -16.81 -15.29 -6.71
N ALA A 366 -16.69 -16.33 -5.88
CA ALA A 366 -16.68 -17.72 -6.37
C ALA A 366 -17.98 -18.08 -7.12
N ALA A 367 -19.13 -17.58 -6.65
CA ALA A 367 -20.42 -17.82 -7.30
C ALA A 367 -20.61 -17.01 -8.60
N SER A 368 -19.83 -15.95 -8.82
CA SER A 368 -19.95 -15.08 -10.00
C SER A 368 -19.51 -15.75 -11.32
N GLY A 369 -18.67 -16.77 -11.25
CA GLY A 369 -18.06 -17.39 -12.43
C GLY A 369 -16.97 -16.54 -13.11
N TRP A 370 -16.55 -15.41 -12.50
CA TRP A 370 -15.53 -14.53 -13.08
C TRP A 370 -14.20 -15.26 -13.33
N GLN A 371 -13.76 -16.07 -12.36
CA GLN A 371 -12.49 -16.80 -12.45
C GLN A 371 -12.48 -17.76 -13.65
N GLU A 372 -13.55 -18.52 -13.82
CA GLU A 372 -13.72 -19.45 -14.92
C GLU A 372 -13.73 -18.72 -16.26
N ARG A 373 -14.40 -17.56 -16.32
CA ARG A 373 -14.43 -16.71 -17.51
C ARG A 373 -13.03 -16.22 -17.90
N ILE A 374 -12.29 -15.59 -16.99
CA ILE A 374 -10.97 -15.04 -17.33
C ILE A 374 -9.97 -16.15 -17.69
N VAL A 375 -10.09 -17.34 -17.09
CA VAL A 375 -9.28 -18.51 -17.45
C VAL A 375 -9.58 -18.97 -18.89
N ALA A 376 -10.85 -18.93 -19.31
CA ALA A 376 -11.25 -19.32 -20.66
C ALA A 376 -10.91 -18.25 -21.71
N GLU A 377 -11.03 -16.96 -21.37
CA GLU A 377 -10.87 -15.85 -22.32
C GLU A 377 -9.41 -15.38 -22.47
N ARG A 378 -8.61 -15.43 -21.40
CA ARG A 378 -7.22 -14.93 -21.40
C ARG A 378 -6.23 -16.06 -21.68
N VAL A 379 -6.43 -16.74 -22.81
CA VAL A 379 -5.52 -17.77 -23.33
C VAL A 379 -4.52 -17.12 -24.30
N GLY A 380 -3.22 -17.33 -24.05
CA GLY A 380 -2.14 -16.77 -24.87
C GLY A 380 -1.91 -15.26 -24.68
N GLY A 381 -0.91 -14.73 -25.41
CA GLY A 381 -0.37 -13.38 -25.19
C GLY A 381 0.63 -13.33 -24.04
N ASP A 382 1.24 -12.15 -23.85
CA ASP A 382 2.21 -11.93 -22.78
C ASP A 382 1.47 -11.55 -21.50
N GLN A 383 1.38 -12.51 -20.57
CA GLN A 383 0.76 -12.27 -19.27
C GLN A 383 1.61 -11.28 -18.45
N ALA A 384 0.96 -10.32 -17.80
CA ALA A 384 1.65 -9.39 -16.92
C ALA A 384 2.34 -10.16 -15.79
N GLY A 385 3.56 -9.77 -15.44
CA GLY A 385 4.28 -10.37 -14.33
C GLY A 385 5.71 -9.91 -14.20
N TRP A 386 6.37 -10.39 -13.14
CA TRP A 386 7.77 -10.10 -12.90
C TRP A 386 8.66 -10.70 -14.00
N GLY A 387 9.43 -9.84 -14.66
CA GLY A 387 10.32 -10.23 -15.77
C GLY A 387 9.60 -10.51 -17.09
N ALA A 388 8.32 -10.13 -17.22
CA ALA A 388 7.56 -10.12 -18.47
C ALA A 388 7.86 -8.88 -19.32
#